data_AF-A0A2S6CNX5-F1
#
_entry.id   AF-A0A2S6CNX5-F1
#
_cell.length_a   1.000
_cell.length_b   1.000
_cell.length_c   1.000
_cell.angle_alpha   90.00
_cell.angle_beta   90.00
_cell.angle_gamma   90.00
#
_symmetry.space_group_name_H-M   'P 1'
#
loop_
_entity.id
_entity.type
_entity.pdbx_description
1 polymer ?
#
loop_
_entity_poly.entity_id
_entity_poly.type
_entity_poly.pdbx_seq_one_letter_code
_entity_poly.pdbx_strand_id
1 'polypeptide(L)'
;MPAKNHLSQEQREKLSNGATISTASATGTIIHNDLALATIQLPFPIKLFTKLSQSGSFYNFQIVGNYAYLATETGGLEIRDISDPTNPIVKGRWNYNISSGSVTSGSVYKVQVIGNYAYAASGRGLEIIDISNPTAPTLKGNYNTSGTAWNVQIVGNYAYAASNRGLEIIDISDPSNPKSKGSYPSGYVSDVQVVGKYAYASSGRGLEIIDISDPSNPKSKGSYPSGYVSDVQVVGNIGVTDINETVANLSISPSNVTQTEGNSGNKPFTFTVTRTGNTTGTNSVNWKVTSSGTNFADANDFGGTLPSGTLTFAPNKLTETITINVTGDTSIEPNETFTVTLSSPTNGATITTTSATGTITNDDLPVNVLPTITLAVSPSSVQEDGTTN
;
A
#
# COMPACT_ATOMS: atom_id res chain seq x y z
N MET A 1 -31.30 54.89 27.67
CA MET A 1 -30.25 54.76 26.64
C MET A 1 -29.61 53.39 26.81
N PRO A 2 -29.75 52.44 25.87
CA PRO A 2 -28.89 51.26 25.85
C PRO A 2 -27.76 51.47 24.85
N ALA A 3 -26.57 51.09 25.28
CA ALA A 3 -25.30 51.29 24.61
C ALA A 3 -25.27 50.66 23.21
N LYS A 4 -24.79 51.45 22.23
CA LYS A 4 -24.36 50.96 20.93
C LYS A 4 -23.15 50.03 21.13
N ASN A 5 -23.35 48.73 20.99
CA ASN A 5 -22.26 47.79 20.76
C ASN A 5 -21.67 48.06 19.37
N HIS A 6 -20.70 48.98 19.30
CA HIS A 6 -19.85 49.12 18.14
C HIS A 6 -18.88 47.95 18.12
N LEU A 7 -19.16 46.96 17.28
CA LEU A 7 -18.20 45.91 16.91
C LEU A 7 -16.87 46.56 16.49
N SER A 8 -15.74 45.99 16.90
CA SER A 8 -14.41 46.45 16.47
C SER A 8 -14.25 46.29 14.95
N GLN A 9 -13.30 47.02 14.34
CA GLN A 9 -13.02 46.90 12.90
C GLN A 9 -12.62 45.46 12.52
N GLU A 10 -11.92 44.76 13.41
CA GLU A 10 -11.57 43.34 13.27
C GLU A 10 -12.81 42.41 13.36
N GLN A 11 -13.82 42.77 14.16
CA GLN A 11 -15.10 42.05 14.24
C GLN A 11 -16.00 42.34 13.03
N ARG A 12 -15.90 43.52 12.40
CA ARG A 12 -16.59 43.82 11.13
C ARG A 12 -15.94 43.12 9.94
N GLU A 13 -14.62 42.94 9.94
CA GLU A 13 -13.91 42.20 8.89
C GLU A 13 -14.22 40.69 8.94
N LYS A 14 -14.44 40.12 10.13
CA LYS A 14 -14.89 38.71 10.29
C LYS A 14 -16.36 38.46 9.89
N LEU A 15 -17.18 39.48 9.69
CA LEU A 15 -18.58 39.37 9.30
C LEU A 15 -18.85 39.59 7.79
N SER A 16 -17.83 39.93 6.97
CA SER A 16 -18.02 40.23 5.54
C SER A 16 -17.72 39.10 4.56
N ASN A 17 -17.15 37.97 5.01
CA ASN A 17 -16.85 36.81 4.15
C ASN A 17 -17.63 35.56 4.56
N GLY A 18 -18.92 35.75 4.81
CA GLY A 18 -19.86 34.68 5.10
C GLY A 18 -20.17 33.82 3.87
N ALA A 19 -19.56 32.64 3.81
CA ALA A 19 -20.20 31.42 3.34
C ALA A 19 -19.45 30.20 3.92
N THR A 20 -19.62 29.94 5.21
CA THR A 20 -19.30 28.63 5.78
C THR A 20 -20.31 27.65 5.20
N ILE A 21 -19.96 26.93 4.14
CA ILE A 21 -20.79 25.84 3.62
C ILE A 21 -20.67 24.68 4.60
N SER A 22 -21.62 24.60 5.54
CA SER A 22 -21.80 23.45 6.43
C SER A 22 -22.56 22.33 5.69
N THR A 23 -21.98 21.82 4.60
CA THR A 23 -22.35 20.52 4.02
C THR A 23 -21.11 19.99 3.31
N ALA A 24 -20.26 19.28 4.05
CA ALA A 24 -19.34 18.35 3.43
C ALA A 24 -20.21 17.29 2.74
N SER A 25 -20.07 17.10 1.42
CA SER A 25 -20.65 15.94 0.77
C SER A 25 -19.99 14.71 1.38
N ALA A 26 -20.75 13.98 2.21
CA ALA A 26 -20.36 12.67 2.67
C ALA A 26 -20.32 11.74 1.45
N THR A 27 -19.14 11.29 1.05
CA THR A 27 -19.02 10.03 0.31
C THR A 27 -19.23 8.92 1.32
N GLY A 28 -20.45 8.34 1.33
CA GLY A 28 -20.75 7.16 2.13
C GLY A 28 -20.03 5.96 1.54
N THR A 29 -19.16 5.31 2.31
CA THR A 29 -18.55 4.03 1.95
C THR A 29 -19.31 2.92 2.66
N ILE A 30 -19.74 1.89 1.92
CA ILE A 30 -20.32 0.69 2.53
C ILE A 30 -19.19 -0.11 3.17
N ILE A 31 -19.20 -0.20 4.51
CA ILE A 31 -18.49 -1.25 5.25
C ILE A 31 -19.59 -2.01 6.01
N HIS A 32 -19.67 -3.32 5.78
CA HIS A 32 -20.56 -4.32 6.38
C HIS A 32 -21.54 -3.82 7.49
N ASN A 33 -22.84 -3.77 7.16
CA ASN A 33 -24.01 -3.88 8.04
C ASN A 33 -24.14 -3.04 9.33
N ASP A 34 -23.34 -2.00 9.58
CA ASP A 34 -23.67 -0.94 10.54
C ASP A 34 -23.31 0.44 9.97
N LEU A 35 -24.27 1.38 10.01
CA LEU A 35 -24.10 2.77 9.59
C LEU A 35 -23.19 3.50 10.59
N ALA A 36 -21.87 3.40 10.43
CA ALA A 36 -20.93 4.22 11.18
C ALA A 36 -20.78 5.59 10.50
N LEU A 37 -21.44 6.61 11.03
CA LEU A 37 -21.13 8.01 10.74
C LEU A 37 -19.73 8.32 11.32
N ALA A 38 -18.68 8.09 10.54
CA ALA A 38 -17.36 8.62 10.85
C ALA A 38 -17.32 10.09 10.41
N THR A 39 -17.43 11.01 11.37
CA THR A 39 -17.09 12.41 11.14
C THR A 39 -15.59 12.48 10.83
N ILE A 40 -15.23 12.68 9.56
CA ILE A 40 -13.85 13.05 9.20
C ILE A 40 -13.64 14.47 9.71
N GLN A 41 -13.05 14.60 10.90
CA GLN A 41 -12.57 15.86 11.40
C GLN A 41 -11.28 16.19 10.64
N LEU A 42 -11.41 16.95 9.54
CA LEU A 42 -10.25 17.38 8.77
C LEU A 42 -9.31 18.18 9.69
N PRO A 43 -7.99 17.94 9.67
CA PRO A 43 -7.05 18.58 10.59
C PRO A 43 -6.92 20.10 10.39
N PHE A 44 -7.53 20.66 9.34
CA PHE A 44 -7.50 22.08 9.00
C PHE A 44 -8.85 22.53 8.40
N PRO A 45 -9.22 23.82 8.54
CA PRO A 45 -10.39 24.37 7.86
C PRO A 45 -10.22 24.29 6.34
N ILE A 46 -11.24 23.77 5.63
CA ILE A 46 -11.30 23.86 4.17
C ILE A 46 -11.45 25.34 3.80
N LYS A 47 -10.48 25.88 3.07
CA LYS A 47 -10.57 27.21 2.48
C LYS A 47 -11.01 27.07 1.03
N LEU A 48 -12.22 27.55 0.72
CA LEU A 48 -12.65 27.72 -0.66
C LEU A 48 -11.84 28.87 -1.28
N PHE A 49 -10.95 28.55 -2.21
CA PHE A 49 -10.10 29.55 -2.87
C PHE A 49 -10.80 30.26 -4.03
N THR A 50 -11.61 29.53 -4.81
CA THR A 50 -12.37 30.09 -5.92
C THR A 50 -13.54 29.18 -6.29
N LYS A 51 -14.61 29.75 -6.84
CA LYS A 51 -15.70 29.00 -7.49
C LYS A 51 -15.54 29.19 -8.99
N LEU A 52 -15.38 28.09 -9.73
CA LEU A 52 -15.34 28.14 -11.19
C LEU A 52 -16.71 28.60 -11.70
N SER A 53 -16.79 29.80 -12.25
CA SER A 53 -17.95 30.25 -13.02
C SER A 53 -17.87 29.64 -14.42
N GLN A 54 -18.40 28.42 -14.57
CA GLN A 54 -18.65 27.83 -15.88
C GLN A 54 -20.11 27.99 -16.27
N SER A 55 -20.36 28.09 -17.57
CA SER A 55 -21.64 27.69 -18.15
C SER A 55 -21.58 26.17 -18.35
N GLY A 56 -22.22 25.42 -17.45
CA GLY A 56 -22.35 23.96 -17.55
C GLY A 56 -21.96 23.20 -16.27
N SER A 57 -22.61 22.05 -16.06
CA SER A 57 -22.23 21.07 -15.02
C SER A 57 -21.08 20.19 -15.52
N PHE A 58 -20.29 19.66 -14.59
CA PHE A 58 -19.32 18.60 -14.89
C PHE A 58 -19.59 17.39 -13.98
N TYR A 59 -19.36 16.19 -14.51
CA TYR A 59 -19.61 14.92 -13.81
C TYR A 59 -18.40 14.45 -13.01
N ASN A 60 -17.19 14.72 -13.50
CA ASN A 60 -15.97 14.25 -12.89
C ASN A 60 -14.79 15.18 -13.21
N PHE A 61 -13.72 15.08 -12.41
CA PHE A 61 -12.46 15.70 -12.74
C PHE A 61 -11.26 14.85 -12.26
N GLN A 62 -10.11 15.10 -12.86
CA GLN A 62 -8.82 14.66 -12.35
C GLN A 62 -7.80 15.80 -12.39
N ILE A 63 -6.95 15.87 -11.38
CA ILE A 63 -5.81 16.79 -11.35
C ILE A 63 -4.53 16.01 -11.68
N VAL A 64 -3.77 16.48 -12.66
CA VAL A 64 -2.44 15.96 -12.99
C VAL A 64 -1.48 17.13 -13.18
N GLY A 65 -0.50 17.23 -12.28
CA GLY A 65 0.40 18.38 -12.23
C GLY A 65 -0.37 19.69 -12.06
N ASN A 66 -0.12 20.65 -12.94
CA ASN A 66 -0.77 21.96 -12.93
C ASN A 66 -2.08 22.01 -13.73
N TYR A 67 -2.61 20.86 -14.16
CA TYR A 67 -3.82 20.83 -14.97
C TYR A 67 -4.96 20.09 -14.27
N ALA A 68 -6.15 20.68 -14.33
CA ALA A 68 -7.41 20.02 -14.03
C ALA A 68 -8.11 19.62 -15.33
N TYR A 69 -8.50 18.35 -15.43
CA TYR A 69 -9.19 17.75 -16.56
C TYR A 69 -10.63 17.49 -16.15
N LEU A 70 -11.58 18.18 -16.78
CA LEU A 70 -12.99 18.21 -16.39
C LEU A 70 -13.83 17.44 -17.42
N ALA A 71 -14.56 16.43 -16.94
CA ALA A 71 -15.53 15.67 -17.69
C ALA A 71 -16.89 16.40 -17.64
N THR A 72 -17.31 17.00 -18.76
CA THR A 72 -18.45 17.94 -18.76
C THR A 72 -19.75 17.31 -19.25
N GLU A 73 -20.87 17.80 -18.71
CA GLU A 73 -22.22 17.40 -19.12
C GLU A 73 -22.50 17.80 -20.57
N THR A 74 -22.07 19.02 -20.93
CA THR A 74 -22.14 19.56 -22.27
C THR A 74 -20.77 20.13 -22.64
N GLY A 75 -20.06 19.47 -23.56
CA GLY A 75 -18.79 19.99 -24.08
C GLY A 75 -17.57 19.08 -24.01
N GLY A 76 -17.75 17.79 -23.70
CA GLY A 76 -16.66 16.83 -23.71
C GLY A 76 -15.67 17.03 -22.57
N LEU A 77 -14.39 17.18 -22.90
CA LEU A 77 -13.29 17.36 -21.95
C LEU A 77 -12.81 18.82 -21.96
N GLU A 78 -12.79 19.47 -20.81
CA GLU A 78 -12.15 20.78 -20.63
C GLU A 78 -10.86 20.65 -19.80
N ILE A 79 -9.77 21.26 -20.27
CA ILE A 79 -8.48 21.31 -19.59
C ILE A 79 -8.29 22.71 -19.02
N ARG A 80 -8.03 22.81 -17.71
CA ARG A 80 -7.74 24.08 -17.03
C ARG A 80 -6.35 24.08 -16.45
N ASP A 81 -5.62 25.16 -16.70
CA ASP A 81 -4.40 25.50 -16.00
C ASP A 81 -4.76 26.00 -14.60
N ILE A 82 -4.29 25.28 -13.58
CA ILE A 82 -4.51 25.56 -12.16
C ILE A 82 -3.20 25.91 -11.46
N SER A 83 -2.17 26.34 -12.22
CA SER A 83 -0.90 26.82 -11.64
C SER A 83 -1.13 27.95 -10.63
N ASP A 84 -2.14 28.78 -10.87
CA ASP A 84 -2.74 29.67 -9.88
C ASP A 84 -4.13 29.12 -9.48
N PRO A 85 -4.26 28.49 -8.29
CA PRO A 85 -5.53 27.91 -7.85
C PRO A 85 -6.60 28.96 -7.53
N THR A 86 -6.23 30.24 -7.39
CA THR A 86 -7.19 31.33 -7.19
C THR A 86 -7.78 31.83 -8.51
N ASN A 87 -7.06 31.61 -9.62
CA ASN A 87 -7.48 31.99 -10.96
C ASN A 87 -7.24 30.87 -12.01
N PRO A 88 -8.03 29.78 -12.00
CA PRO A 88 -7.93 28.73 -13.01
C PRO A 88 -8.34 29.18 -14.42
N ILE A 89 -7.47 28.95 -15.40
CA ILE A 89 -7.66 29.40 -16.78
C ILE A 89 -7.95 28.21 -17.70
N VAL A 90 -8.92 28.34 -18.60
CA VAL A 90 -9.16 27.31 -19.64
C VAL A 90 -7.95 27.25 -20.57
N LYS A 91 -7.31 26.09 -20.64
CA LYS A 91 -6.15 25.83 -21.49
C LYS A 91 -6.56 25.28 -22.85
N GLY A 92 -7.51 24.35 -22.87
CA GLY A 92 -7.99 23.71 -24.09
C GLY A 92 -9.26 22.90 -23.86
N ARG A 93 -9.88 22.46 -24.96
CA ARG A 93 -11.12 21.68 -24.95
C ARG A 93 -11.10 20.63 -26.04
N TRP A 94 -11.63 19.45 -25.76
CA TRP A 94 -11.88 18.39 -26.72
C TRP A 94 -13.38 18.15 -26.86
N ASN A 95 -13.85 17.98 -28.11
CA ASN A 95 -15.26 17.74 -28.44
C ASN A 95 -16.19 18.81 -27.86
N TYR A 96 -15.83 20.08 -28.11
CA TYR A 96 -16.59 21.25 -27.69
C TYR A 96 -17.14 21.98 -28.92
N ASN A 97 -18.25 21.49 -29.48
CA ASN A 97 -18.94 22.16 -30.58
C ASN A 97 -20.06 23.06 -30.04
N ILE A 98 -19.86 24.37 -30.11
CA ILE A 98 -20.95 25.35 -30.00
C ILE A 98 -21.52 25.54 -31.40
N SER A 99 -22.70 25.00 -31.65
CA SER A 99 -23.49 25.34 -32.85
C SER A 99 -24.70 26.15 -32.39
N SER A 100 -24.85 27.38 -32.91
CA SER A 100 -26.03 28.23 -32.65
C SER A 100 -26.37 28.45 -31.16
N GLY A 101 -25.37 28.63 -30.30
CA GLY A 101 -25.58 28.85 -28.85
C GLY A 101 -25.97 27.59 -28.06
N SER A 102 -26.05 26.44 -28.71
CA SER A 102 -26.23 25.12 -28.09
C SER A 102 -24.97 24.28 -28.25
N VAL A 103 -24.54 23.63 -27.17
CA VAL A 103 -23.45 22.66 -27.20
C VAL A 103 -24.02 21.34 -27.73
N THR A 104 -23.55 20.90 -28.91
CA THR A 104 -24.07 19.68 -29.59
C THR A 104 -23.22 18.44 -29.32
N SER A 105 -22.23 18.55 -28.44
CA SER A 105 -21.25 17.49 -28.18
C SER A 105 -21.67 16.61 -27.02
N GLY A 106 -21.39 15.31 -27.12
CA GLY A 106 -21.81 14.30 -26.14
C GLY A 106 -21.15 14.49 -24.77
N SER A 107 -21.86 14.05 -23.74
CA SER A 107 -21.38 14.08 -22.36
C SER A 107 -20.18 13.16 -22.15
N VAL A 108 -19.22 13.63 -21.35
CA VAL A 108 -18.13 12.82 -20.79
C VAL A 108 -18.42 12.68 -19.30
N TYR A 109 -18.58 11.44 -18.83
CA TYR A 109 -18.99 11.12 -17.47
C TYR A 109 -17.79 10.91 -16.53
N LYS A 110 -16.70 10.36 -17.06
CA LYS A 110 -15.46 10.08 -16.34
C LYS A 110 -14.26 10.44 -17.20
N VAL A 111 -13.22 10.97 -16.59
CA VAL A 111 -11.90 11.09 -17.22
C VAL A 111 -10.83 10.47 -16.33
N GLN A 112 -9.94 9.68 -16.93
CA GLN A 112 -8.68 9.29 -16.32
C GLN A 112 -7.50 9.68 -17.22
N VAL A 113 -6.50 10.34 -16.65
CA VAL A 113 -5.32 10.86 -17.34
C VAL A 113 -4.11 10.02 -16.96
N ILE A 114 -3.43 9.48 -17.98
CA ILE A 114 -2.19 8.71 -17.84
C ILE A 114 -1.21 9.16 -18.93
N GLY A 115 -0.07 9.69 -18.49
CA GLY A 115 0.94 10.22 -19.41
C GLY A 115 0.35 11.32 -20.30
N ASN A 116 0.45 11.11 -21.61
CA ASN A 116 -0.01 12.06 -22.63
C ASN A 116 -1.46 11.80 -23.09
N TYR A 117 -2.21 10.94 -22.42
CA TYR A 117 -3.57 10.58 -22.82
C TYR A 117 -4.59 10.84 -21.72
N ALA A 118 -5.74 11.38 -22.12
CA ALA A 118 -6.96 11.39 -21.34
C ALA A 118 -7.93 10.33 -21.89
N TYR A 119 -8.32 9.39 -21.04
CA TYR A 119 -9.27 8.33 -21.32
C TYR A 119 -10.64 8.75 -20.79
N ALA A 120 -11.58 8.99 -21.69
CA ALA A 120 -12.88 9.55 -21.39
C ALA A 120 -13.98 8.50 -21.57
N ALA A 121 -14.77 8.26 -20.53
CA ALA A 121 -16.01 7.50 -20.63
C ALA A 121 -17.14 8.45 -21.05
N SER A 122 -17.81 8.15 -22.16
CA SER A 122 -18.78 9.04 -22.79
C SER A 122 -20.05 8.30 -23.24
N GLY A 123 -21.03 9.08 -23.72
CA GLY A 123 -22.19 8.55 -24.43
C GLY A 123 -21.86 7.71 -25.68
N ARG A 124 -20.64 7.78 -26.20
CA ARG A 124 -20.15 7.00 -27.36
C ARG A 124 -19.27 5.81 -26.96
N GLY A 125 -19.00 5.64 -25.67
CA GLY A 125 -18.07 4.66 -25.14
C GLY A 125 -16.75 5.27 -24.71
N LEU A 126 -15.64 4.59 -24.96
CA LEU A 126 -14.31 5.04 -24.59
C LEU A 126 -13.71 5.94 -25.68
N GLU A 127 -13.36 7.17 -25.33
CA GLU A 127 -12.59 8.07 -26.18
C GLU A 127 -11.18 8.25 -25.59
N ILE A 128 -10.14 8.06 -26.40
CA ILE A 128 -8.74 8.24 -26.00
C ILE A 128 -8.24 9.52 -26.66
N ILE A 129 -7.88 10.51 -25.85
CA ILE A 129 -7.59 11.87 -26.30
C ILE A 129 -6.10 12.12 -26.05
N ASP A 130 -5.35 12.44 -27.10
CA ASP A 130 -3.98 12.93 -26.99
C ASP A 130 -3.99 14.36 -26.43
N ILE A 131 -3.39 14.52 -25.27
CA ILE A 131 -3.27 15.76 -24.50
C ILE A 131 -1.82 16.25 -24.41
N SER A 132 -0.91 15.71 -25.24
CA SER A 132 0.49 16.18 -25.31
C SER A 132 0.60 17.68 -25.58
N ASN A 133 -0.35 18.23 -26.34
CA ASN A 133 -0.60 19.66 -26.40
C ASN A 133 -1.94 20.00 -25.69
N PRO A 134 -1.92 20.51 -24.43
CA PRO A 134 -3.14 20.77 -23.68
C PRO A 134 -3.98 21.93 -24.25
N THR A 135 -3.44 22.72 -25.18
CA THR A 135 -4.18 23.79 -25.88
C THR A 135 -4.93 23.29 -27.11
N ALA A 136 -4.55 22.13 -27.64
CA ALA A 136 -5.14 21.52 -28.82
C ALA A 136 -5.21 19.99 -28.66
N PRO A 137 -6.05 19.49 -27.74
CA PRO A 137 -6.23 18.05 -27.57
C PRO A 137 -6.85 17.44 -28.84
N THR A 138 -6.49 16.20 -29.15
CA THR A 138 -6.96 15.50 -30.37
C THR A 138 -7.41 14.07 -30.09
N LEU A 139 -8.34 13.52 -30.88
CA LEU A 139 -8.71 12.10 -30.75
C LEU A 139 -7.54 11.24 -31.20
N LYS A 140 -7.05 10.38 -30.30
CA LYS A 140 -6.07 9.35 -30.64
C LYS A 140 -6.75 8.09 -31.17
N GLY A 141 -7.81 7.66 -30.50
CA GLY A 141 -8.60 6.47 -30.84
C GLY A 141 -9.89 6.41 -30.03
N ASN A 142 -10.81 5.55 -30.42
CA ASN A 142 -12.05 5.34 -29.69
C ASN A 142 -12.51 3.88 -29.77
N TYR A 143 -13.25 3.44 -28.77
CA TYR A 143 -13.91 2.15 -28.74
C TYR A 143 -15.40 2.35 -28.38
N ASN A 144 -16.28 1.90 -29.27
CA ASN A 144 -17.72 1.95 -29.05
C ASN A 144 -18.12 0.80 -28.11
N THR A 145 -18.31 1.13 -26.84
CA THR A 145 -18.88 0.18 -25.87
C THR A 145 -20.32 -0.15 -26.27
N SER A 146 -20.84 -1.21 -25.68
CA SER A 146 -22.18 -1.74 -25.88
C SER A 146 -23.27 -0.91 -25.17
N GLY A 147 -23.15 0.42 -25.30
CA GLY A 147 -23.97 1.46 -24.67
C GLY A 147 -23.11 2.62 -24.19
N THR A 148 -23.71 3.55 -23.45
CA THR A 148 -23.00 4.61 -22.74
C THR A 148 -21.97 4.02 -21.78
N ALA A 149 -20.75 4.55 -21.79
CA ALA A 149 -19.76 4.28 -20.76
C ALA A 149 -19.89 5.35 -19.66
N TRP A 150 -20.22 4.92 -18.44
CA TRP A 150 -20.43 5.80 -17.29
C TRP A 150 -19.16 6.02 -16.49
N ASN A 151 -18.29 5.01 -16.47
CA ASN A 151 -16.99 5.07 -15.82
C ASN A 151 -15.94 4.33 -16.65
N VAL A 152 -14.68 4.69 -16.44
CA VAL A 152 -13.52 3.98 -16.95
C VAL A 152 -12.40 4.02 -15.92
N GLN A 153 -11.77 2.87 -15.69
CA GLN A 153 -10.47 2.79 -15.03
C GLN A 153 -9.43 2.15 -15.96
N ILE A 154 -8.25 2.74 -16.01
CA ILE A 154 -7.11 2.26 -16.77
C ILE A 154 -6.12 1.58 -15.82
N VAL A 155 -5.78 0.32 -16.12
CA VAL A 155 -4.78 -0.46 -15.40
C VAL A 155 -3.89 -1.19 -16.41
N GLY A 156 -2.61 -0.82 -16.43
CA GLY A 156 -1.67 -1.34 -17.41
C GLY A 156 -2.13 -1.06 -18.85
N ASN A 157 -2.25 -2.13 -19.65
CA ASN A 157 -2.64 -2.06 -21.06
C ASN A 157 -4.17 -2.18 -21.27
N TYR A 158 -4.97 -2.10 -20.21
CA TYR A 158 -6.42 -2.30 -20.30
C TYR A 158 -7.20 -1.12 -19.77
N ALA A 159 -8.29 -0.80 -20.45
CA ALA A 159 -9.36 0.05 -19.96
C ALA A 159 -10.55 -0.82 -19.54
N TYR A 160 -11.04 -0.60 -18.32
CA TYR A 160 -12.17 -1.27 -17.71
C TYR A 160 -13.33 -0.27 -17.71
N ALA A 161 -14.28 -0.45 -18.63
CA ALA A 161 -15.38 0.48 -18.84
C ALA A 161 -16.68 -0.08 -18.23
N ALA A 162 -17.30 0.70 -17.34
CA ALA A 162 -18.65 0.45 -16.83
C ALA A 162 -19.68 0.92 -17.87
N SER A 163 -20.56 0.02 -18.32
CA SER A 163 -21.52 0.29 -19.39
C SER A 163 -22.94 -0.15 -19.05
N ASN A 164 -23.89 0.21 -19.92
CA ASN A 164 -25.30 -0.24 -19.81
C ASN A 164 -25.49 -1.77 -19.87
N ARG A 165 -24.51 -2.53 -20.37
CA ARG A 165 -24.62 -3.99 -20.53
C ARG A 165 -23.64 -4.78 -19.67
N GLY A 166 -22.70 -4.11 -19.03
CA GLY A 166 -21.83 -4.72 -18.05
C GLY A 166 -20.49 -4.04 -17.96
N LEU A 167 -19.51 -4.79 -17.45
CA LEU A 167 -18.11 -4.42 -17.50
C LEU A 167 -17.52 -4.83 -18.86
N GLU A 168 -16.94 -3.89 -19.59
CA GLU A 168 -16.17 -4.14 -20.80
C GLU A 168 -14.67 -3.93 -20.53
N ILE A 169 -13.85 -4.89 -20.95
CA ILE A 169 -12.40 -4.84 -20.84
C ILE A 169 -11.85 -4.62 -22.25
N ILE A 170 -11.11 -3.53 -22.41
CA ILE A 170 -10.64 -3.04 -23.71
C ILE A 170 -9.12 -3.02 -23.67
N ASP A 171 -8.48 -3.71 -24.62
CA ASP A 171 -7.05 -3.62 -24.88
C ASP A 171 -6.72 -2.26 -25.50
N ILE A 172 -5.89 -1.50 -24.80
CA ILE A 172 -5.42 -0.17 -25.19
C ILE A 172 -3.89 -0.13 -25.38
N SER A 173 -3.26 -1.30 -25.60
CA SER A 173 -1.82 -1.38 -25.89
C SER A 173 -1.41 -0.55 -27.12
N ASP A 174 -2.33 -0.41 -28.09
CA ASP A 174 -2.30 0.62 -29.12
C ASP A 174 -3.45 1.63 -28.89
N PRO A 175 -3.17 2.80 -28.30
CA PRO A 175 -4.16 3.84 -28.04
C PRO A 175 -4.87 4.37 -29.30
N SER A 176 -4.31 4.15 -30.50
CA SER A 176 -4.95 4.55 -31.76
C SER A 176 -5.96 3.51 -32.29
N ASN A 177 -5.91 2.29 -31.76
CA ASN A 177 -6.74 1.18 -32.19
C ASN A 177 -7.14 0.29 -30.99
N PRO A 178 -7.94 0.83 -30.05
CA PRO A 178 -8.42 0.07 -28.90
C PRO A 178 -9.34 -1.07 -29.34
N LYS A 179 -9.21 -2.24 -28.70
CA LYS A 179 -9.91 -3.48 -29.09
C LYS A 179 -10.60 -4.13 -27.91
N SER A 180 -11.71 -4.82 -28.17
CA SER A 180 -12.34 -5.65 -27.13
C SER A 180 -11.36 -6.74 -26.68
N LYS A 181 -11.13 -6.83 -25.37
CA LYS A 181 -10.37 -7.92 -24.75
C LYS A 181 -11.30 -8.96 -24.15
N GLY A 182 -12.34 -8.53 -23.44
CA GLY A 182 -13.32 -9.38 -22.77
C GLY A 182 -14.47 -8.55 -22.21
N SER A 183 -15.51 -9.21 -21.70
CA SER A 183 -16.66 -8.52 -21.09
C SER A 183 -17.34 -9.41 -20.06
N TYR A 184 -17.89 -8.81 -19.02
CA TYR A 184 -18.72 -9.47 -18.02
C TYR A 184 -20.14 -8.88 -18.06
N PRO A 185 -21.17 -9.66 -18.45
CA PRO A 185 -22.53 -9.16 -18.70
C PRO A 185 -23.34 -9.01 -17.40
N SER A 186 -23.00 -8.02 -16.58
CA SER A 186 -23.69 -7.66 -15.34
C SER A 186 -24.98 -6.85 -15.55
N GLY A 187 -25.27 -6.43 -16.78
CA GLY A 187 -26.33 -5.45 -17.05
C GLY A 187 -25.84 -4.03 -16.79
N TYR A 188 -26.70 -3.15 -16.29
CA TYR A 188 -26.31 -1.75 -16.06
C TYR A 188 -25.24 -1.65 -14.96
N VAL A 189 -24.04 -1.18 -15.31
CA VAL A 189 -22.94 -0.87 -14.39
C VAL A 189 -22.66 0.63 -14.45
N SER A 190 -22.72 1.28 -13.28
CA SER A 190 -22.52 2.73 -13.12
C SER A 190 -21.06 3.09 -12.85
N ASP A 191 -20.35 2.25 -12.10
CA ASP A 191 -18.98 2.47 -11.68
C ASP A 191 -18.19 1.15 -11.64
N VAL A 192 -16.88 1.27 -11.84
CA VAL A 192 -15.94 0.16 -11.72
C VAL A 192 -14.64 0.64 -11.08
N GLN A 193 -14.17 -0.15 -10.11
CA GLN A 193 -12.82 -0.03 -9.58
C GLN A 193 -12.06 -1.34 -9.69
N VAL A 194 -10.85 -1.29 -10.22
CA VAL A 194 -9.92 -2.41 -10.38
C VAL A 194 -8.85 -2.36 -9.30
N VAL A 195 -8.70 -3.47 -8.58
CA VAL A 195 -7.68 -3.67 -7.54
C VAL A 195 -7.09 -5.07 -7.69
N GLY A 196 -5.80 -5.14 -8.03
CA GLY A 196 -5.13 -6.41 -8.32
C GLY A 196 -5.81 -7.16 -9.45
N LYS A 197 -6.23 -8.41 -9.17
CA LYS A 197 -6.93 -9.28 -10.13
C LYS A 197 -8.47 -9.21 -10.06
N TYR A 198 -9.02 -8.21 -9.38
CA TYR A 198 -10.47 -8.05 -9.26
C TYR A 198 -10.93 -6.70 -9.80
N ALA A 199 -12.10 -6.73 -10.43
CA ALA A 199 -12.92 -5.55 -10.71
C ALA A 199 -14.15 -5.57 -9.79
N TYR A 200 -14.39 -4.45 -9.13
CA TYR A 200 -15.51 -4.17 -8.26
C TYR A 200 -16.44 -3.28 -9.05
N ALA A 201 -17.62 -3.78 -9.40
CA ALA A 201 -18.56 -3.11 -10.29
C ALA A 201 -19.85 -2.80 -9.54
N SER A 202 -20.30 -1.54 -9.53
CA SER A 202 -21.61 -1.17 -9.01
C SER A 202 -22.65 -1.37 -10.10
N SER A 203 -23.54 -2.33 -9.91
CA SER A 203 -24.59 -2.65 -10.87
C SER A 203 -25.98 -2.40 -10.32
N GLY A 204 -26.98 -2.50 -11.21
CA GLY A 204 -28.39 -2.46 -10.81
C GLY A 204 -28.81 -3.58 -9.85
N ARG A 205 -27.93 -4.56 -9.58
CA ARG A 205 -28.16 -5.68 -8.66
C ARG A 205 -27.41 -5.54 -7.33
N GLY A 206 -26.54 -4.55 -7.18
CA GLY A 206 -25.67 -4.39 -6.01
C GLY A 206 -24.20 -4.26 -6.42
N LEU A 207 -23.32 -4.60 -5.50
CA LEU A 207 -21.88 -4.70 -5.79
C LEU A 207 -21.56 -6.07 -6.37
N GLU A 208 -20.95 -6.12 -7.54
CA GLU A 208 -20.43 -7.33 -8.17
C GLU A 208 -18.91 -7.34 -8.13
N ILE A 209 -18.35 -8.51 -7.83
CA ILE A 209 -16.92 -8.73 -7.79
C ILE A 209 -16.57 -9.72 -8.88
N ILE A 210 -15.67 -9.27 -9.75
CA ILE A 210 -15.34 -9.95 -10.99
C ILE A 210 -13.86 -10.28 -10.95
N ASP A 211 -13.54 -11.57 -11.01
CA ASP A 211 -12.18 -12.06 -11.25
C ASP A 211 -11.77 -11.74 -12.68
N ILE A 212 -10.74 -10.92 -12.82
CA ILE A 212 -10.17 -10.45 -14.09
C ILE A 212 -8.71 -10.93 -14.24
N SER A 213 -8.32 -11.99 -13.53
CA SER A 213 -6.99 -12.62 -13.67
C SER A 213 -6.69 -13.05 -15.11
N ASP A 214 -7.73 -13.45 -15.85
CA ASP A 214 -7.73 -13.52 -17.30
C ASP A 214 -8.67 -12.44 -17.87
N PRO A 215 -8.14 -11.31 -18.35
CA PRO A 215 -8.94 -10.22 -18.92
C PRO A 215 -9.79 -10.62 -20.13
N SER A 216 -9.48 -11.75 -20.80
CA SER A 216 -10.28 -12.25 -21.92
C SER A 216 -11.50 -13.06 -21.49
N ASN A 217 -11.53 -13.51 -20.24
CA ASN A 217 -12.59 -14.34 -19.68
C ASN A 217 -12.88 -13.95 -18.23
N PRO A 218 -13.41 -12.73 -18.00
CA PRO A 218 -13.75 -12.27 -16.65
C PRO A 218 -14.89 -13.11 -16.06
N LYS A 219 -14.78 -13.45 -14.77
CA LYS A 219 -15.70 -14.38 -14.09
C LYS A 219 -16.25 -13.77 -12.82
N SER A 220 -17.48 -14.14 -12.47
CA SER A 220 -18.04 -13.78 -11.16
C SER A 220 -17.20 -14.43 -10.05
N LYS A 221 -16.72 -13.63 -9.10
CA LYS A 221 -16.08 -14.09 -7.87
C LYS A 221 -17.06 -14.05 -6.69
N GLY A 222 -17.94 -13.04 -6.68
CA GLY A 222 -18.94 -12.85 -5.64
C GLY A 222 -19.82 -11.63 -5.93
N SER A 223 -20.85 -11.45 -5.11
CA SER A 223 -21.74 -10.28 -5.20
C SER A 223 -22.34 -9.98 -3.84
N TYR A 224 -22.54 -8.70 -3.55
CA TYR A 224 -23.29 -8.21 -2.40
C TYR A 224 -24.57 -7.53 -2.91
N PRO A 225 -25.72 -8.23 -2.87
CA PRO A 225 -26.98 -7.66 -3.32
C PRO A 225 -27.48 -6.62 -2.32
N SER A 226 -27.61 -5.37 -2.74
CA SER A 226 -28.06 -4.26 -1.90
C SER A 226 -29.03 -3.30 -2.61
N GLY A 227 -29.54 -3.68 -3.77
CA GLY A 227 -30.26 -2.76 -4.67
C GLY A 227 -29.28 -1.92 -5.52
N TYR A 228 -29.74 -0.79 -6.05
CA TYR A 228 -28.93 0.05 -6.95
C TYR A 228 -27.75 0.70 -6.21
N VAL A 229 -26.52 0.39 -6.62
CA VAL A 229 -25.29 1.06 -6.14
C VAL A 229 -24.79 1.99 -7.23
N SER A 230 -24.52 3.25 -6.89
CA SER A 230 -24.15 4.30 -7.86
C SER A 230 -22.65 4.54 -8.00
N ASP A 231 -21.87 4.16 -7.00
CA ASP A 231 -20.45 4.48 -6.89
C ASP A 231 -19.76 3.38 -6.08
N VAL A 232 -18.51 3.06 -6.42
CA VAL A 232 -17.69 2.09 -5.70
C VAL A 232 -16.31 2.68 -5.46
N GLN A 233 -15.97 2.80 -4.18
CA GLN A 233 -14.63 3.22 -3.75
C GLN A 233 -14.07 2.21 -2.74
N VAL A 234 -13.01 1.55 -3.15
CA VAL A 234 -12.13 0.73 -2.33
C VAL A 234 -11.10 1.68 -1.72
N VAL A 235 -11.34 2.08 -0.46
CA VAL A 235 -10.45 2.92 0.35
C VAL A 235 -9.65 2.02 1.29
N GLY A 236 -8.35 1.88 1.04
CA GLY A 236 -7.54 0.87 1.72
C GLY A 236 -7.96 -0.56 1.35
N ASN A 237 -7.34 -1.55 1.98
CA ASN A 237 -7.61 -2.96 1.68
C ASN A 237 -8.96 -3.40 2.31
N ILE A 238 -10.09 -3.04 1.69
CA ILE A 238 -11.41 -3.56 2.07
C ILE A 238 -11.91 -4.55 0.99
N GLY A 239 -11.56 -5.83 1.20
CA GLY A 239 -12.56 -6.89 1.25
C GLY A 239 -13.10 -7.53 -0.03
N VAL A 240 -12.24 -7.96 -0.97
CA VAL A 240 -12.45 -9.30 -1.58
C VAL A 240 -11.15 -10.07 -1.52
N THR A 241 -11.14 -11.10 -0.70
CA THR A 241 -10.08 -12.10 -0.59
C THR A 241 -9.99 -12.85 -1.93
N ASP A 242 -9.01 -12.66 -2.82
CA ASP A 242 -7.55 -12.74 -2.65
C ASP A 242 -6.82 -11.45 -2.23
N ILE A 243 -6.83 -11.19 -0.94
CA ILE A 243 -5.70 -10.62 -0.23
C ILE A 243 -4.69 -11.76 -0.01
N ASN A 244 -3.96 -12.09 -1.07
CA ASN A 244 -2.67 -12.75 -0.96
C ASN A 244 -1.72 -12.23 -2.05
N GLU A 245 -1.78 -10.94 -2.39
CA GLU A 245 -0.51 -10.20 -2.37
C GLU A 245 -0.31 -9.71 -0.94
N THR A 246 -0.02 -10.66 -0.07
CA THR A 246 0.39 -10.42 1.30
C THR A 246 1.57 -9.44 1.27
N VAL A 247 1.59 -8.33 1.99
CA VAL A 247 2.87 -7.60 2.12
C VAL A 247 3.93 -8.54 2.68
N ALA A 248 5.19 -8.39 2.25
CA ALA A 248 6.27 -9.21 2.79
C ALA A 248 6.38 -8.96 4.30
N ASN A 249 6.27 -10.01 5.11
CA ASN A 249 6.40 -9.94 6.56
C ASN A 249 7.73 -10.57 6.96
N LEU A 250 8.54 -9.83 7.72
CA LEU A 250 9.85 -10.25 8.19
C LEU A 250 9.82 -10.52 9.70
N SER A 251 10.29 -11.70 10.11
CA SER A 251 10.36 -12.10 11.51
C SER A 251 11.71 -12.76 11.81
N ILE A 252 12.38 -12.32 12.87
CA ILE A 252 13.59 -12.96 13.39
C ILE A 252 13.23 -14.10 14.37
N SER A 253 13.94 -15.23 14.28
CA SER A 253 13.78 -16.38 15.19
C SER A 253 15.11 -17.16 15.34
N PRO A 254 15.29 -17.96 16.42
CA PRO A 254 14.42 -18.03 17.59
C PRO A 254 14.42 -16.72 18.38
N SER A 255 13.44 -16.53 19.27
CA SER A 255 13.37 -15.35 20.14
C SER A 255 14.57 -15.24 21.10
N ASN A 256 15.18 -16.37 21.42
CA ASN A 256 16.33 -16.48 22.30
C ASN A 256 17.29 -17.58 21.82
N VAL A 257 18.59 -17.30 21.90
CA VAL A 257 19.67 -18.28 21.75
C VAL A 257 20.55 -18.19 22.98
N THR A 258 20.85 -19.32 23.63
CA THR A 258 21.71 -19.37 24.82
C THR A 258 22.83 -20.37 24.57
N GLN A 259 24.08 -19.92 24.67
CA GLN A 259 25.27 -20.76 24.48
C GLN A 259 26.44 -20.21 25.29
N THR A 260 27.44 -21.04 25.58
CA THR A 260 28.72 -20.57 26.12
C THR A 260 29.55 -19.87 25.05
N GLU A 261 30.51 -19.02 25.44
CA GLU A 261 31.49 -18.43 24.50
C GLU A 261 32.67 -19.36 24.22
N GLY A 262 33.03 -20.20 25.19
CA GLY A 262 34.19 -21.07 25.13
C GLY A 262 35.51 -20.32 25.30
N ASN A 263 36.61 -21.06 25.50
CA ASN A 263 37.86 -20.47 25.99
C ASN A 263 38.71 -19.71 24.95
N SER A 264 38.34 -19.77 23.66
CA SER A 264 39.07 -19.14 22.55
C SER A 264 38.27 -19.15 21.25
N GLY A 265 38.68 -18.31 20.30
CA GLY A 265 38.11 -18.28 18.96
C GLY A 265 36.75 -17.60 18.92
N ASN A 266 35.90 -17.97 17.96
CA ASN A 266 34.56 -17.41 17.84
C ASN A 266 33.48 -18.47 17.91
N LYS A 267 32.43 -18.18 18.68
CA LYS A 267 31.22 -18.98 18.80
C LYS A 267 30.06 -18.31 18.06
N PRO A 268 29.45 -18.97 17.06
CA PRO A 268 28.37 -18.37 16.27
C PRO A 268 27.01 -18.48 16.98
N PHE A 269 26.39 -17.33 17.21
CA PHE A 269 24.97 -17.20 17.55
C PHE A 269 24.19 -16.92 16.28
N THR A 270 23.25 -17.80 15.93
CA THR A 270 22.59 -17.78 14.63
C THR A 270 21.11 -17.48 14.78
N PHE A 271 20.63 -16.48 14.02
CA PHE A 271 19.23 -16.10 13.94
C PHE A 271 18.75 -16.18 12.49
N THR A 272 17.61 -16.80 12.27
CA THR A 272 16.97 -16.87 10.95
C THR A 272 15.93 -15.76 10.83
N VAL A 273 16.02 -14.97 9.76
CA VAL A 273 14.98 -14.02 9.39
C VAL A 273 14.12 -14.68 8.31
N THR A 274 12.84 -14.86 8.62
CA THR A 274 11.86 -15.48 7.72
C THR A 274 11.04 -14.40 7.04
N ARG A 275 10.92 -14.50 5.71
CA ARG A 275 9.99 -13.74 4.88
C ARG A 275 8.77 -14.59 4.58
N THR A 276 7.61 -14.13 5.03
CA THR A 276 6.30 -14.68 4.64
C THR A 276 5.52 -13.65 3.84
N GLY A 277 4.46 -14.11 3.18
CA GLY A 277 3.64 -13.23 2.37
C GLY A 277 4.12 -13.09 0.92
N ASN A 278 4.15 -11.87 0.39
CA ASN A 278 4.64 -11.59 -0.97
C ASN A 278 6.14 -11.81 -1.00
N THR A 279 6.53 -12.76 -1.84
CA THR A 279 7.92 -13.15 -2.07
C THR A 279 8.37 -12.81 -3.49
N THR A 280 7.49 -12.26 -4.30
CA THR A 280 7.82 -11.72 -5.62
C THR A 280 8.66 -10.44 -5.44
N GLY A 281 9.77 -10.34 -6.16
CA GLY A 281 10.69 -9.22 -6.02
C GLY A 281 11.62 -9.30 -4.79
N THR A 282 12.37 -8.22 -4.59
CA THR A 282 13.38 -8.11 -3.53
C THR A 282 12.85 -7.41 -2.29
N ASN A 283 13.33 -7.79 -1.12
CA ASN A 283 13.19 -7.01 0.12
C ASN A 283 14.53 -6.97 0.83
N SER A 284 14.83 -5.88 1.51
CA SER A 284 15.98 -5.78 2.40
C SER A 284 15.57 -5.30 3.78
N VAL A 285 16.36 -5.67 4.79
CA VAL A 285 16.16 -5.25 6.18
C VAL A 285 17.52 -5.05 6.84
N ASN A 286 17.67 -3.97 7.59
CA ASN A 286 18.85 -3.71 8.39
C ASN A 286 18.75 -4.46 9.72
N TRP A 287 19.89 -4.84 10.29
CA TRP A 287 19.96 -5.43 11.62
C TRP A 287 21.12 -4.85 12.40
N LYS A 288 20.97 -4.78 13.73
CA LYS A 288 22.01 -4.28 14.63
C LYS A 288 21.97 -5.02 15.98
N VAL A 289 23.14 -5.30 16.53
CA VAL A 289 23.34 -5.76 17.90
C VAL A 289 23.40 -4.56 18.84
N THR A 290 22.70 -4.67 19.96
CA THR A 290 22.78 -3.73 21.09
C THR A 290 22.94 -4.50 22.39
N SER A 291 23.78 -3.99 23.28
CA SER A 291 23.88 -4.41 24.68
C SER A 291 22.50 -4.39 25.36
N SER A 292 22.16 -5.42 26.13
CA SER A 292 20.87 -5.52 26.81
C SER A 292 20.95 -6.35 28.10
N GLY A 293 19.91 -6.27 28.94
CA GLY A 293 19.87 -6.95 30.23
C GLY A 293 20.63 -6.25 31.35
N THR A 294 20.80 -6.94 32.49
CA THR A 294 21.49 -6.42 33.68
C THR A 294 23.00 -6.54 33.57
N ASN A 295 23.47 -7.67 33.05
CA ASN A 295 24.84 -7.87 32.57
C ASN A 295 24.74 -7.94 31.05
N PHE A 296 25.48 -7.07 30.37
CA PHE A 296 25.31 -6.84 28.96
C PHE A 296 26.61 -7.13 28.24
N ALA A 297 26.50 -7.84 27.11
CA ALA A 297 27.64 -7.99 26.24
C ALA A 297 27.99 -6.62 25.63
N ASP A 298 29.26 -6.24 25.70
CA ASP A 298 29.81 -5.02 25.16
C ASP A 298 30.56 -5.27 23.84
N ALA A 299 31.37 -4.32 23.40
CA ALA A 299 32.04 -4.42 22.12
C ALA A 299 33.18 -5.46 22.12
N ASN A 300 33.78 -5.75 23.28
CA ASN A 300 34.91 -6.68 23.42
C ASN A 300 34.50 -8.11 23.09
N ASP A 301 33.29 -8.52 23.49
CA ASP A 301 32.71 -9.84 23.20
C ASP A 301 32.52 -10.07 21.70
N PHE A 302 32.58 -9.01 20.89
CA PHE A 302 32.43 -9.09 19.43
C PHE A 302 33.67 -8.57 18.67
N GLY A 303 34.85 -8.57 19.31
CA GLY A 303 36.10 -8.18 18.66
C GLY A 303 36.31 -6.68 18.49
N GLY A 304 35.68 -5.86 19.36
CA GLY A 304 35.91 -4.42 19.50
C GLY A 304 34.80 -3.52 18.95
N THR A 305 33.77 -4.07 18.29
CA THR A 305 32.60 -3.31 17.82
C THR A 305 31.32 -4.14 17.82
N LEU A 306 30.19 -3.54 18.24
CA LEU A 306 28.90 -4.22 18.15
C LEU A 306 28.49 -4.51 16.69
N PRO A 307 28.16 -5.77 16.34
CA PRO A 307 27.86 -6.15 14.96
C PRO A 307 26.58 -5.50 14.38
N SER A 308 26.58 -5.25 13.08
CA SER A 308 25.41 -4.80 12.33
C SER A 308 25.53 -5.14 10.84
N GLY A 309 24.43 -5.05 10.09
CA GLY A 309 24.45 -5.29 8.65
C GLY A 309 23.08 -5.14 7.98
N THR A 310 23.00 -5.60 6.73
CA THR A 310 21.77 -5.62 5.92
C THR A 310 21.59 -7.00 5.32
N LEU A 311 20.38 -7.55 5.44
CA LEU A 311 19.96 -8.76 4.72
C LEU A 311 19.18 -8.36 3.47
N THR A 312 19.35 -9.12 2.38
CA THR A 312 18.61 -8.92 1.13
C THR A 312 18.01 -10.24 0.66
N PHE A 313 16.69 -10.29 0.60
CA PHE A 313 15.94 -11.41 0.05
C PHE A 313 15.81 -11.22 -1.47
N ALA A 314 16.35 -12.18 -2.22
CA ALA A 314 16.07 -12.30 -3.66
C ALA A 314 14.60 -12.74 -3.89
N PRO A 315 14.06 -12.59 -5.11
CA PRO A 315 12.73 -13.14 -5.44
C PRO A 315 12.59 -14.61 -5.03
N ASN A 316 11.47 -14.94 -4.42
CA ASN A 316 11.10 -16.26 -3.89
C ASN A 316 11.99 -16.82 -2.76
N LYS A 317 13.01 -16.08 -2.30
CA LYS A 317 13.81 -16.50 -1.13
C LYS A 317 13.02 -16.29 0.17
N LEU A 318 12.87 -17.35 0.96
CA LEU A 318 12.02 -17.33 2.16
C LEU A 318 12.78 -17.03 3.44
N THR A 319 14.08 -17.29 3.48
CA THR A 319 14.89 -17.13 4.69
C THR A 319 16.25 -16.54 4.38
N GLU A 320 16.77 -15.78 5.35
CA GLU A 320 18.16 -15.33 5.42
C GLU A 320 18.65 -15.51 6.86
N THR A 321 19.97 -15.49 7.06
CA THR A 321 20.58 -15.78 8.36
C THR A 321 21.47 -14.63 8.82
N ILE A 322 21.34 -14.27 10.09
CA ILE A 322 22.25 -13.39 10.82
C ILE A 322 23.11 -14.28 11.71
N THR A 323 24.44 -14.16 11.57
CA THR A 323 25.40 -14.85 12.44
C THR A 323 26.18 -13.80 13.22
N ILE A 324 26.08 -13.87 14.55
CA ILE A 324 26.83 -13.04 15.49
C ILE A 324 27.94 -13.90 16.07
N ASN A 325 29.19 -13.52 15.82
CA ASN A 325 30.34 -14.23 16.35
C ASN A 325 30.72 -13.63 17.71
N VAL A 326 30.51 -14.39 18.78
CA VAL A 326 30.98 -14.06 20.12
C VAL A 326 32.42 -14.53 20.26
N THR A 327 33.28 -13.72 20.86
CA THR A 327 34.71 -14.01 21.09
C THR A 327 34.82 -14.80 22.36
N GLY A 328 35.40 -15.99 22.29
CA GLY A 328 35.67 -16.78 23.47
C GLY A 328 36.97 -16.36 24.14
N ASP A 329 36.98 -16.34 25.48
CA ASP A 329 38.18 -16.12 26.29
C ASP A 329 38.11 -16.87 27.63
N THR A 330 39.01 -16.58 28.56
CA THR A 330 39.14 -17.32 29.83
C THR A 330 38.81 -16.47 31.07
N SER A 331 38.22 -15.30 30.86
CA SER A 331 37.89 -14.34 31.90
C SER A 331 36.60 -14.77 32.58
N ILE A 332 36.59 -14.75 33.91
CA ILE A 332 35.39 -15.14 34.65
C ILE A 332 34.44 -13.95 34.66
N GLU A 333 33.34 -14.11 33.96
CA GLU A 333 32.31 -13.08 33.77
C GLU A 333 30.95 -13.62 34.21
N PRO A 334 29.98 -12.76 34.55
CA PRO A 334 28.60 -13.23 34.72
C PRO A 334 28.01 -13.62 33.37
N ASN A 335 26.88 -14.35 33.36
CA ASN A 335 26.13 -14.51 32.11
C ASN A 335 25.66 -13.16 31.60
N GLU A 336 25.81 -12.94 30.29
CA GLU A 336 25.55 -11.67 29.64
C GLU A 336 24.52 -11.78 28.52
N THR A 337 23.92 -10.65 28.15
CA THR A 337 22.93 -10.62 27.08
C THR A 337 23.15 -9.52 26.05
N PHE A 338 22.74 -9.80 24.81
CA PHE A 338 22.63 -8.83 23.73
C PHE A 338 21.32 -9.01 22.97
N THR A 339 20.87 -7.97 22.28
CA THR A 339 19.66 -8.00 21.45
C THR A 339 20.01 -7.71 19.99
N VAL A 340 19.53 -8.56 19.07
CA VAL A 340 19.55 -8.30 17.63
C VAL A 340 18.21 -7.66 17.25
N THR A 341 18.25 -6.48 16.63
CA THR A 341 17.03 -5.74 16.24
C THR A 341 17.00 -5.51 14.74
N LEU A 342 15.88 -5.86 14.09
CA LEU A 342 15.59 -5.58 12.68
C LEU A 342 15.04 -4.16 12.51
N SER A 343 15.38 -3.49 11.40
CA SER A 343 14.93 -2.12 11.11
C SER A 343 14.93 -1.81 9.61
N SER A 344 14.27 -0.71 9.24
CA SER A 344 14.29 -0.15 7.87
C SER A 344 13.98 -1.17 6.76
N PRO A 345 12.84 -1.88 6.81
CA PRO A 345 12.46 -2.78 5.74
C PRO A 345 12.17 -2.00 4.45
N THR A 346 12.51 -2.57 3.29
CA THR A 346 12.27 -1.94 1.98
C THR A 346 11.09 -2.55 1.24
N ASN A 347 10.63 -1.84 0.19
CA ASN A 347 9.56 -2.28 -0.71
C ASN A 347 8.25 -2.64 0.01
N GLY A 348 7.88 -1.84 1.01
CA GLY A 348 6.62 -1.98 1.74
C GLY A 348 6.54 -3.20 2.67
N ALA A 349 7.66 -3.88 2.92
CA ALA A 349 7.71 -4.98 3.88
C ALA A 349 7.44 -4.50 5.31
N THR A 350 6.79 -5.35 6.11
CA THR A 350 6.51 -5.11 7.53
C THR A 350 7.36 -6.03 8.39
N ILE A 351 7.86 -5.55 9.52
CA ILE A 351 8.55 -6.38 10.50
C ILE A 351 7.52 -6.85 11.53
N THR A 352 7.27 -8.15 11.62
CA THR A 352 6.30 -8.75 12.54
C THR A 352 6.93 -9.26 13.83
N THR A 353 8.23 -9.58 13.80
CA THR A 353 9.02 -9.86 15.00
C THR A 353 10.35 -9.12 14.86
N THR A 354 10.51 -8.08 15.68
CA THR A 354 11.56 -7.07 15.50
C THR A 354 12.87 -7.45 16.15
N SER A 355 12.86 -8.30 17.18
CA SER A 355 14.07 -8.57 17.95
C SER A 355 14.18 -10.00 18.44
N ALA A 356 15.42 -10.45 18.63
CA ALA A 356 15.79 -11.68 19.31
C ALA A 356 16.95 -11.43 20.27
N THR A 357 17.03 -12.22 21.34
CA THR A 357 18.04 -12.10 22.39
C THR A 357 19.10 -13.20 22.27
N GLY A 358 20.37 -12.85 22.40
CA GLY A 358 21.45 -13.79 22.67
C GLY A 358 21.84 -13.75 24.15
N THR A 359 22.06 -14.93 24.75
CA THR A 359 22.61 -15.08 26.10
C THR A 359 23.93 -15.83 26.01
N ILE A 360 24.99 -15.16 26.45
CA ILE A 360 26.33 -15.73 26.58
C ILE A 360 26.43 -16.28 28.00
N THR A 361 26.67 -17.58 28.13
CA THR A 361 26.82 -18.23 29.44
C THR A 361 28.28 -18.47 29.75
N ASN A 362 28.76 -17.93 30.87
CA ASN A 362 30.13 -18.13 31.33
C ASN A 362 30.40 -19.62 31.57
N ASP A 363 31.36 -20.19 30.84
CA ASP A 363 31.91 -21.54 31.07
C ASP A 363 33.29 -21.53 31.73
N ASP A 364 33.81 -20.35 32.08
CA ASP A 364 35.09 -20.24 32.74
C ASP A 364 35.06 -20.56 34.21
N LEU A 365 36.15 -21.22 34.63
CA LEU A 365 36.37 -21.68 35.99
C LEU A 365 37.46 -20.85 36.66
N PRO A 366 37.40 -20.68 37.99
CA PRO A 366 38.54 -20.21 38.76
C PRO A 366 39.75 -21.08 38.43
N VAL A 367 40.90 -20.44 38.20
CA VAL A 367 42.19 -21.03 37.77
C VAL A 367 42.71 -22.16 38.69
N ASN A 368 41.99 -22.56 39.75
CA ASN A 368 42.45 -23.46 40.80
C ASN A 368 41.60 -24.73 41.03
N VAL A 369 40.74 -25.14 40.10
CA VAL A 369 40.07 -26.46 40.13
C VAL A 369 40.72 -27.42 39.13
N LEU A 370 41.79 -28.10 39.56
CA LEU A 370 42.34 -29.25 38.83
C LEU A 370 41.34 -30.42 38.88
N PRO A 371 41.17 -31.21 37.80
CA PRO A 371 40.34 -32.41 37.84
C PRO A 371 40.93 -33.43 38.82
N THR A 372 40.17 -33.85 39.82
CA THR A 372 40.55 -34.95 40.70
C THR A 372 40.35 -36.27 39.96
N ILE A 373 41.45 -36.88 39.50
CA ILE A 373 41.42 -38.26 38.99
C ILE A 373 41.45 -39.20 40.20
N THR A 374 40.32 -39.87 40.47
CA THR A 374 40.27 -40.93 41.49
C THR A 374 40.32 -42.29 40.79
N LEU A 375 41.43 -43.01 40.94
CA LEU A 375 41.51 -44.42 40.57
C LEU A 375 40.79 -45.25 41.63
N ALA A 376 39.66 -45.85 41.26
CA ALA A 376 39.03 -46.91 42.06
C ALA A 376 39.53 -48.27 41.57
N VAL A 377 40.23 -49.01 42.43
CA VAL A 377 40.52 -50.43 42.21
C VAL A 377 39.47 -51.26 42.94
N SER A 378 38.78 -52.15 42.21
CA SER A 378 37.87 -53.13 42.78
C SER A 378 38.08 -54.51 42.12
N PRO A 379 38.24 -55.58 42.92
CA PRO A 379 38.18 -55.59 44.39
C PRO A 379 39.46 -55.01 45.03
N SER A 380 39.32 -54.40 46.21
CA SER A 380 40.44 -53.82 46.98
C SER A 380 41.33 -54.87 47.65
N SER A 381 40.96 -56.15 47.54
CA SER A 381 41.76 -57.30 47.90
C SER A 381 41.33 -58.50 47.05
N VAL A 382 42.29 -59.34 46.70
CA VAL A 382 42.03 -60.70 46.22
C VAL A 382 42.43 -61.65 47.35
N GLN A 383 41.67 -62.72 47.53
CA GLN A 383 42.01 -63.76 48.50
C GLN A 383 43.17 -64.58 47.92
N GLU A 384 44.30 -64.68 48.62
CA GLU A 384 45.35 -65.63 48.23
C GLU A 384 44.80 -67.06 48.37
N ASP A 385 44.93 -67.87 47.31
CA ASP A 385 44.57 -69.29 47.27
C ASP A 385 45.78 -70.20 47.57
N GLY A 386 46.84 -69.65 48.16
CA GLY A 386 48.04 -70.41 48.50
C GLY A 386 47.83 -71.35 49.69
N THR A 387 48.02 -72.65 49.47
CA THR A 387 48.21 -73.64 50.55
C THR A 387 49.42 -73.27 51.40
N THR A 388 49.33 -73.44 52.72
CA THR A 388 50.40 -73.19 53.68
C THR A 388 51.71 -73.89 53.28
N ASN A 389 52.79 -73.12 53.09
CA ASN A 389 54.16 -73.64 52.99
C ASN A 389 54.83 -73.63 54.37
#